data_AF-A0A9X0PE56-F1
#
_entry.id   AF-A0A9X0PE56-F1
#
_cell.length_a   1.000
_cell.length_b   1.000
_cell.length_c   1.000
_cell.angle_alpha   90.00
_cell.angle_beta   90.00
_cell.angle_gamma   90.00
#
_symmetry.space_group_name_H-M   'P 1'
#
loop_
_entity.id
_entity.type
_entity.pdbx_description
1 polymer ?
#
loop_
_entity_poly.entity_id
_entity_poly.type
_entity_poly.pdbx_seq_one_letter_code
_entity_poly.pdbx_strand_id
1 'polypeptide(L)'
;MEKSIEIKDQNNIVLIDSLGQFFIDIENDNNGRFNVEYALLNEVEHDNGNTYYEVGMYRTEEVPFGEEVTEDNISVLESKWLEVDQAGENYVESVFFEKVEDAEEYIKLVLKGHETFEEAAKAVGVIE
;
A
#
# COMPACT_ATOMS: atom_id res chain seq x y z
N MET A 1 -12.28 13.15 11.73
CA MET A 1 -12.77 11.76 11.87
C MET A 1 -14.29 11.81 11.86
N GLU A 2 -15.04 11.43 10.83
CA GLU A 2 -14.79 10.68 9.58
C GLU A 2 -15.05 11.57 8.35
N LYS A 3 -14.34 11.33 7.24
CA LYS A 3 -14.61 11.95 5.92
C LYS A 3 -14.30 11.02 4.74
N SER A 4 -14.29 9.70 4.95
CA SER A 4 -14.36 8.80 3.82
C SER A 4 -15.75 8.91 3.19
N ILE A 5 -15.83 8.82 1.87
CA ILE A 5 -17.09 8.82 1.14
C ILE A 5 -17.33 7.46 0.51
N GLU A 6 -18.59 7.04 0.48
CA GLU A 6 -19.01 5.85 -0.24
C GLU A 6 -19.31 6.22 -1.69
N ILE A 7 -18.50 5.70 -2.62
CA ILE A 7 -18.73 5.84 -4.06
C ILE A 7 -19.60 4.67 -4.53
N LYS A 8 -20.81 4.97 -5.01
CA LYS A 8 -21.82 3.97 -5.39
C LYS A 8 -21.49 3.18 -6.66
N ASP A 9 -20.60 3.69 -7.52
CA ASP A 9 -20.15 2.99 -8.74
C ASP A 9 -18.64 3.14 -8.93
N GLN A 10 -17.89 2.19 -8.37
CA GLN A 10 -16.42 2.18 -8.47
C GLN A 10 -15.91 1.85 -9.89
N ASN A 11 -16.79 1.47 -10.84
CA ASN A 11 -16.38 1.12 -12.20
C ASN A 11 -16.11 2.33 -13.10
N ASN A 12 -16.44 3.55 -12.65
CA ASN A 12 -16.33 4.77 -13.46
C ASN A 12 -15.32 5.75 -12.85
N ILE A 13 -14.19 5.21 -12.40
CA ILE A 13 -13.09 5.96 -11.80
C ILE A 13 -11.91 5.95 -12.78
N VAL A 14 -11.38 7.13 -13.08
CA VAL A 14 -10.22 7.33 -13.95
C VAL A 14 -9.06 7.85 -13.11
N LEU A 15 -7.93 7.14 -13.13
CA LEU A 15 -6.70 7.61 -12.52
C LEU A 15 -6.20 8.89 -13.23
N ILE A 16 -6.02 9.97 -12.46
CA ILE A 16 -5.42 11.22 -12.92
C ILE A 16 -3.92 11.20 -12.62
N ASP A 17 -3.56 10.97 -11.35
CA ASP A 17 -2.18 10.98 -10.87
C ASP A 17 -1.96 9.99 -9.72
N SER A 18 -0.74 9.49 -9.60
CA SER A 18 -0.30 8.65 -8.49
C SER A 18 0.53 9.50 -7.54
N LEU A 19 -0.03 9.83 -6.39
CA LEU A 19 0.55 10.79 -5.44
C LEU A 19 1.57 10.14 -4.48
N GLY A 20 1.46 8.84 -4.22
CA GLY A 20 2.43 8.16 -3.37
C GLY A 20 2.13 6.68 -3.12
N GLN A 21 3.15 5.98 -2.63
CA GLN A 21 3.08 4.59 -2.17
C GLN A 21 3.57 4.52 -0.73
N PHE A 22 2.86 3.75 0.10
CA PHE A 22 3.15 3.62 1.51
C PHE A 22 3.10 2.15 1.94
N PHE A 23 4.10 1.70 2.68
CA PHE A 23 4.19 0.33 3.17
C PHE A 23 3.54 0.21 4.55
N ILE A 24 2.65 -0.77 4.71
CA ILE A 24 1.84 -0.95 5.91
C ILE A 24 2.42 -2.08 6.78
N ASP A 25 2.63 -3.25 6.18
CA ASP A 25 3.09 -4.43 6.90
C ASP A 25 3.99 -5.31 6.02
N ILE A 26 4.93 -5.99 6.65
CA ILE A 26 5.85 -6.96 6.03
C ILE A 26 5.89 -8.18 6.96
N GLU A 27 5.09 -9.17 6.63
CA GLU A 27 4.89 -10.35 7.47
C GLU A 27 5.65 -11.56 6.93
N ASN A 28 6.42 -12.24 7.78
CA ASN A 28 7.02 -13.53 7.44
C ASN A 28 6.00 -14.66 7.66
N ASP A 29 5.73 -15.46 6.63
CA ASP A 29 4.78 -16.59 6.69
C ASP A 29 5.31 -17.82 7.47
N ASN A 30 6.52 -17.71 8.03
CA ASN A 30 7.31 -18.75 8.70
C ASN A 30 7.78 -19.89 7.79
N ASN A 31 7.68 -19.73 6.47
CA ASN A 31 8.20 -20.65 5.47
C ASN A 31 9.26 -19.99 4.56
N GLY A 32 9.84 -18.87 4.99
CA GLY A 32 10.82 -18.11 4.23
C GLY A 32 10.21 -17.27 3.11
N ARG A 33 8.90 -16.99 3.20
CA ARG A 33 8.19 -16.08 2.30
C ARG A 33 7.62 -14.90 3.08
N PHE A 34 7.33 -13.84 2.36
CA PHE A 34 6.82 -12.61 2.93
C PHE A 34 5.50 -12.20 2.28
N ASN A 35 4.59 -11.68 3.09
CA ASN A 35 3.43 -10.96 2.62
C ASN A 35 3.70 -9.47 2.84
N VAL A 36 3.46 -8.65 1.83
CA VAL A 36 3.68 -7.22 1.89
C VAL A 36 2.34 -6.52 1.68
N GLU A 37 1.94 -5.73 2.66
CA GLU A 37 0.76 -4.88 2.59
C GLU A 37 1.19 -3.43 2.34
N TYR A 38 0.57 -2.77 1.36
CA TYR A 38 0.89 -1.40 0.99
C TYR A 38 -0.36 -0.65 0.54
N ALA A 39 -0.30 0.67 0.61
CA ALA A 39 -1.33 1.57 0.09
C ALA A 39 -0.77 2.45 -1.03
N LEU A 40 -1.59 2.71 -2.03
CA LEU A 40 -1.37 3.74 -3.05
C LEU A 40 -2.34 4.90 -2.79
N LEU A 41 -1.80 6.12 -2.81
CA LEU A 41 -2.59 7.34 -2.80
C LEU A 41 -2.67 7.87 -4.22
N ASN A 42 -3.89 7.90 -4.76
CA ASN A 42 -4.14 8.33 -6.14
C ASN A 42 -5.09 9.53 -6.16
N GLU A 43 -4.88 10.43 -7.11
CA GLU A 43 -5.88 11.41 -7.52
C GLU A 43 -6.70 10.80 -8.65
N VAL A 44 -8.03 10.78 -8.49
CA VAL A 44 -8.94 10.11 -9.43
C VAL A 44 -10.12 11.00 -9.80
N GLU A 45 -10.59 10.89 -11.04
CA GLU A 45 -11.84 11.52 -11.52
C GLU A 45 -12.97 10.50 -11.52
N HIS A 46 -14.12 10.86 -10.97
CA HIS A 46 -15.35 10.09 -11.10
C HIS A 46 -16.23 10.68 -12.22
N ASP A 47 -17.08 9.85 -12.84
CA ASP A 47 -18.01 10.28 -13.90
C ASP A 47 -18.96 11.45 -13.54
N ASN A 48 -19.07 11.78 -12.25
CA ASN A 48 -19.87 12.89 -11.75
C ASN A 48 -19.15 14.24 -11.94
N GLY A 49 -17.93 14.21 -12.51
CA GLY A 49 -17.08 15.36 -12.78
C GLY A 49 -16.30 15.86 -11.58
N ASN A 50 -16.31 15.13 -10.46
CA ASN A 50 -15.55 15.49 -9.26
C ASN A 50 -14.25 14.68 -9.19
N THR A 51 -13.24 15.33 -8.64
CA THR A 51 -11.97 14.72 -8.27
C THR A 51 -12.02 14.23 -6.82
N TYR A 52 -11.46 13.05 -6.59
CA TYR A 52 -11.31 12.45 -5.27
C TYR A 52 -9.88 11.94 -5.07
N TYR A 53 -9.54 11.67 -3.82
CA TYR A 53 -8.29 11.04 -3.43
C TYR A 53 -8.60 9.61 -2.98
N GLU A 54 -8.13 8.65 -3.76
CA GLU A 54 -8.28 7.23 -3.48
C GLU A 54 -7.08 6.73 -2.66
N VAL A 55 -7.38 6.02 -1.57
CA VAL A 55 -6.42 5.16 -0.88
C VAL A 55 -6.75 3.73 -1.26
N GLY A 56 -6.00 3.17 -2.20
CA GLY A 56 -6.09 1.75 -2.57
C GLY A 56 -5.17 0.93 -1.69
N MET A 57 -5.67 -0.11 -1.04
CA MET A 57 -4.91 -1.01 -0.17
C MET A 57 -4.70 -2.34 -0.89
N TYR A 58 -3.45 -2.77 -0.92
CA TYR A 58 -2.97 -3.90 -1.70
C TYR A 58 -2.18 -4.86 -0.82
N ARG A 59 -2.28 -6.16 -1.12
CA ARG A 59 -1.46 -7.18 -0.48
C ARG A 59 -0.83 -8.10 -1.52
N THR A 60 0.50 -8.13 -1.54
CA THR A 60 1.29 -9.10 -2.30
C THR A 60 1.59 -10.31 -1.41
N GLU A 61 1.20 -11.50 -1.83
CA GLU A 61 1.38 -12.72 -1.03
C GLU A 61 2.56 -13.57 -1.52
N GLU A 62 3.13 -14.36 -0.60
CA GLU A 62 4.12 -15.40 -0.88
C GLU A 62 5.42 -14.93 -1.57
N VAL A 63 5.91 -13.72 -1.29
CA VAL A 63 7.18 -13.19 -1.83
C VAL A 63 8.35 -14.07 -1.39
N PRO A 64 9.06 -14.76 -2.29
CA PRO A 64 10.07 -15.75 -1.91
C PRO A 64 11.40 -15.09 -1.55
N PHE A 65 11.85 -15.22 -0.30
CA PHE A 65 13.17 -14.71 0.11
C PHE A 65 14.15 -15.83 0.49
N GLY A 66 13.72 -16.75 1.36
CA GLY A 66 14.48 -17.96 1.74
C GLY A 66 15.65 -17.74 2.71
N GLU A 67 15.87 -16.51 3.16
CA GLU A 67 16.94 -16.12 4.09
C GLU A 67 16.37 -15.29 5.26
N GLU A 68 17.15 -15.13 6.33
CA GLU A 68 16.84 -14.17 7.39
C GLU A 68 17.03 -12.75 6.85
N VAL A 69 16.09 -11.86 7.16
CA VAL A 69 16.14 -10.45 6.71
C VAL A 69 16.95 -9.64 7.71
N THR A 70 17.83 -8.79 7.19
CA THR A 70 18.71 -7.90 7.95
C THR A 70 18.75 -6.53 7.28
N GLU A 71 19.29 -5.52 7.96
CA GLU A 71 19.51 -4.19 7.36
C GLU A 71 20.32 -4.26 6.05
N ASP A 72 21.26 -5.22 5.94
CA ASP A 72 22.12 -5.36 4.77
C ASP A 72 21.39 -5.93 3.55
N ASN A 73 20.31 -6.68 3.73
CA ASN A 73 19.63 -7.39 2.64
C ASN A 73 18.16 -6.97 2.42
N ILE A 74 17.64 -6.02 3.19
CA ILE A 74 16.24 -5.55 3.07
C ILE A 74 15.90 -5.01 1.66
N SER A 75 16.84 -4.33 1.01
CA SER A 75 16.67 -3.84 -0.37
C SER A 75 16.54 -4.96 -1.40
N VAL A 76 17.11 -6.15 -1.11
CA VAL A 76 16.95 -7.34 -1.93
C VAL A 76 15.55 -7.91 -1.78
N LEU A 77 15.00 -7.92 -0.55
CA LEU A 77 13.61 -8.31 -0.32
C LEU A 77 12.64 -7.37 -1.04
N GLU A 78 12.84 -6.06 -0.92
CA GLU A 78 12.03 -5.05 -1.63
C GLU A 78 12.06 -5.27 -3.15
N SER A 79 13.24 -5.51 -3.72
CA SER A 79 13.39 -5.79 -5.15
C SER A 79 12.59 -7.03 -5.59
N LYS A 80 12.65 -8.11 -4.80
CA LYS A 80 11.88 -9.33 -5.08
C LYS A 80 10.37 -9.13 -4.91
N TRP A 81 9.96 -8.36 -3.91
CA TRP A 81 8.56 -8.00 -3.74
C TRP A 81 8.05 -7.25 -4.98
N LEU A 82 8.78 -6.26 -5.47
CA LEU A 82 8.40 -5.51 -6.67
C LEU A 82 8.26 -6.41 -7.92
N GLU A 83 9.11 -7.42 -8.07
CA GLU A 83 8.99 -8.41 -9.15
C GLU A 83 7.70 -9.24 -9.06
N VAL A 84 7.30 -9.64 -7.85
CA VAL A 84 6.08 -10.43 -7.60
C VAL A 84 4.84 -9.56 -7.77
N ASP A 85 4.87 -8.35 -7.21
CA ASP A 85 3.78 -7.38 -7.28
C ASP A 85 3.40 -7.05 -8.73
N GLN A 86 4.39 -6.79 -9.59
CA GLN A 86 4.18 -6.52 -11.02
C GLN A 86 3.62 -7.71 -11.81
N ALA A 87 3.72 -8.93 -11.27
CA ALA A 87 3.31 -10.16 -11.94
C ALA A 87 1.92 -10.66 -11.51
N GLY A 88 1.35 -10.13 -10.42
CA GLY A 88 0.15 -10.65 -9.76
C GLY A 88 -1.11 -9.82 -9.95
N GLU A 89 -2.24 -10.40 -9.53
CA GLU A 89 -3.48 -9.68 -9.22
C GLU A 89 -3.53 -9.50 -7.70
N ASN A 90 -3.38 -8.26 -7.22
CA ASN A 90 -3.46 -7.96 -5.79
C ASN A 90 -4.92 -7.86 -5.34
N TYR A 91 -5.22 -8.27 -4.11
CA TYR A 91 -6.48 -7.93 -3.46
C TYR A 91 -6.53 -6.42 -3.25
N VAL A 92 -7.59 -5.76 -3.73
CA VAL A 92 -7.73 -4.29 -3.66
C VAL A 92 -8.98 -3.92 -2.89
N GLU A 93 -8.80 -3.16 -1.82
CA GLU A 93 -9.88 -2.39 -1.19
C GLU A 93 -9.55 -0.89 -1.31
N SER A 94 -10.52 -0.08 -1.74
CA SER A 94 -10.31 1.35 -1.95
C SER A 94 -11.20 2.20 -1.05
N VAL A 95 -10.62 3.24 -0.45
CA VAL A 95 -11.32 4.26 0.34
C VAL A 95 -11.13 5.62 -0.32
N PHE A 96 -12.19 6.40 -0.45
CA PHE A 96 -12.17 7.68 -1.15
C PHE A 96 -12.34 8.86 -0.20
N PHE A 97 -11.62 9.95 -0.49
CA PHE A 97 -11.62 11.19 0.27
C PHE A 97 -11.80 12.40 -0.65
N GLU A 98 -12.43 13.46 -0.14
CA GLU A 98 -12.56 14.73 -0.89
C GLU A 98 -11.28 15.58 -0.83
N LYS A 99 -10.39 15.31 0.13
CA LYS A 99 -9.18 16.08 0.40
C LYS A 99 -7.97 15.17 0.55
N VAL A 100 -6.85 15.60 -0.01
CA VAL A 100 -5.58 14.85 0.08
C VAL A 100 -5.11 14.73 1.53
N GLU A 101 -5.29 15.77 2.33
CA GLU A 101 -4.83 15.77 3.73
C GLU A 101 -5.59 14.74 4.58
N ASP A 102 -6.89 14.54 4.31
CA ASP A 102 -7.70 13.54 5.01
C ASP A 102 -7.26 12.11 4.62
N ALA A 103 -6.88 11.89 3.35
CA ALA A 103 -6.35 10.63 2.85
C ALA A 103 -4.95 10.31 3.41
N GLU A 104 -4.05 11.31 3.44
CA GLU A 104 -2.72 11.19 4.05
C GLU A 104 -2.82 10.90 5.56
N GLU A 105 -3.74 11.57 6.26
CA GLU A 105 -3.98 11.32 7.69
C GLU A 105 -4.49 9.89 7.91
N TYR A 106 -5.38 9.39 7.05
CA TYR A 106 -5.84 8.01 7.10
C TYR A 106 -4.70 7.01 6.92
N ILE A 107 -3.85 7.19 5.91
CA ILE A 107 -2.68 6.34 5.68
C ILE A 107 -1.76 6.33 6.90
N LYS A 108 -1.41 7.51 7.42
CA LYS A 108 -0.41 7.64 8.50
C LYS A 108 -0.95 7.20 9.86
N LEU A 109 -2.20 7.51 10.18
CA LEU A 109 -2.73 7.30 11.54
C LEU A 109 -3.56 6.03 11.68
N VAL A 110 -4.28 5.63 10.63
CA VAL A 110 -5.15 4.44 10.66
C VAL A 110 -4.41 3.23 10.11
N LEU A 111 -3.87 3.34 8.90
CA LEU A 111 -3.13 2.24 8.27
C LEU A 111 -1.70 2.12 8.82
N LYS A 112 -1.17 3.18 9.44
CA LYS A 112 0.23 3.26 9.90
C LYS A 112 1.23 3.05 8.75
N GLY A 113 0.90 3.58 7.57
CA GLY A 113 1.76 3.49 6.40
C GLY A 113 3.07 4.27 6.56
N HIS A 114 4.15 3.70 6.03
CA HIS A 114 5.50 4.22 6.01
C HIS A 114 5.94 4.54 4.57
N GLU A 115 6.77 5.57 4.38
CA GLU A 115 7.18 6.02 3.04
C GLU A 115 8.19 5.07 2.39
N THR A 116 8.91 4.28 3.18
CA THR A 116 9.93 3.36 2.70
C THR A 116 9.72 1.93 3.21
N PHE A 117 10.17 0.96 2.42
CA PHE A 117 10.10 -0.46 2.77
C PHE A 117 10.90 -0.76 4.05
N GLU A 118 12.07 -0.12 4.20
CA GLU A 118 12.93 -0.25 5.38
C GLU A 118 12.25 0.27 6.66
N GLU A 119 11.59 1.43 6.60
CA GLU A 119 10.87 1.98 7.75
C GLU A 119 9.73 1.07 8.21
N ALA A 120 8.96 0.52 7.27
CA ALA A 120 7.93 -0.47 7.60
C ALA A 120 8.55 -1.72 8.23
N ALA A 121 9.62 -2.27 7.64
CA ALA A 121 10.31 -3.45 8.14
C ALA A 121 10.82 -3.27 9.58
N LYS A 122 11.35 -2.08 9.90
CA LYS A 122 11.75 -1.69 11.27
C LYS A 122 10.55 -1.57 12.20
N ALA A 123 9.49 -0.93 11.75
CA ALA A 123 8.29 -0.70 12.57
C ALA A 123 7.59 -2.01 12.97
N VAL A 124 7.61 -3.02 12.09
CA VAL A 124 7.00 -4.33 12.33
C VAL A 124 7.96 -5.38 12.89
N GLY A 125 9.25 -5.02 13.05
CA GLY A 125 10.27 -5.87 13.68
C GLY A 125 10.81 -6.99 12.79
N VAL A 126 10.74 -6.83 11.47
CA VAL A 126 11.43 -7.72 10.51
C VAL A 126 12.95 -7.51 10.57
N ILE A 127 13.38 -6.28 10.86
CA ILE A 127 14.78 -5.90 11.11
C ILE A 127 14.86 -4.98 12.34
N GLU A 128 16.04 -4.91 12.97
CA GLU A 128 16.32 -4.01 14.11
C GLU A 128 16.58 -2.55 13.68
#